data_AF-T0KUK1-F1
#
_entry.id   AF-T0KUK1-F1
#
_cell.length_a   1.000
_cell.length_b   1.000
_cell.length_c   1.000
_cell.angle_alpha   90.00
_cell.angle_beta   90.00
_cell.angle_gamma   90.00
#
_symmetry.space_group_name_H-M   'P 1'
#
loop_
_entity.id
_entity.type
_entity.pdbx_description
1 polymer ?
#
loop_
_entity_poly.entity_id
_entity_poly.type
_entity_poly.pdbx_seq_one_letter_code
_entity_poly.pdbx_strand_id
1 'polypeptide(L)'
;MDQQDIQSENLAKNTSPEDIERVAAEIEDQAQPNADLATRICQELQSHQPLTEETMNLNSWAVRRDSANKYGPKYVIADAGWLRPNSDTSTGRYPVRLPEGYSKGSGQILLVPIYFDVPDGHWSLLMVHDGSTGVGIGRSVKHLDPFRNKDTDSARGNIIKCNAPLAFENHFGIETFRFDQWDVTQSPNAASCGA
;
A
#
# COMPACT_ATOMS: atom_id res chain seq x y z
N MET A 1 -38.19 -19.55 -21.98
CA MET A 1 -37.45 -18.51 -22.73
C MET A 1 -37.45 -17.32 -21.81
N ASP A 2 -36.34 -17.18 -21.09
CA ASP A 2 -36.29 -16.40 -19.85
C ASP A 2 -36.08 -14.92 -20.15
N GLN A 3 -36.62 -14.05 -19.30
CA GLN A 3 -36.68 -12.60 -19.52
C GLN A 3 -35.30 -11.92 -19.66
N GLN A 4 -34.21 -12.61 -19.35
CA GLN A 4 -32.83 -12.12 -19.54
C GLN A 4 -32.33 -12.23 -20.99
N ASP A 5 -32.82 -13.19 -21.78
CA ASP A 5 -32.43 -13.32 -23.19
C ASP A 5 -33.05 -12.21 -24.05
N ILE A 6 -34.25 -11.74 -23.68
CA ILE A 6 -34.98 -10.69 -24.40
C ILE A 6 -34.37 -9.29 -24.14
N GLN A 7 -33.72 -9.06 -23.01
CA GLN A 7 -33.03 -7.78 -22.73
C GLN A 7 -31.70 -7.64 -23.49
N SER A 8 -30.98 -8.75 -23.68
CA SER A 8 -29.71 -8.79 -24.42
C SER A 8 -29.90 -8.57 -25.92
N GLU A 9 -30.97 -9.13 -26.51
CA GLU A 9 -31.30 -8.94 -27.93
C GLU A 9 -31.91 -7.57 -28.25
N ASN A 10 -32.55 -6.89 -27.30
CA ASN A 10 -33.12 -5.55 -27.50
C ASN A 10 -32.08 -4.42 -27.36
N LEU A 11 -31.01 -4.62 -26.59
CA LEU A 11 -29.90 -3.67 -26.52
C LEU A 11 -29.12 -3.63 -27.85
N ALA A 12 -28.88 -4.78 -28.46
CA ALA A 12 -28.18 -4.90 -29.74
C ALA A 12 -28.96 -4.31 -30.94
N LYS A 13 -30.29 -4.23 -30.87
CA LYS A 13 -31.15 -3.73 -31.97
C LYS A 13 -31.38 -2.22 -31.98
N ASN A 14 -31.06 -1.51 -30.90
CA ASN A 14 -31.33 -0.07 -30.75
C ASN A 14 -30.09 0.80 -30.48
N THR A 15 -28.89 0.22 -30.55
CA THR A 15 -27.65 1.01 -30.36
C THR A 15 -27.23 1.59 -31.71
N SER A 16 -27.27 2.92 -31.85
CA SER A 16 -26.79 3.59 -33.06
C SER A 16 -25.31 3.26 -33.30
N PRO A 17 -24.83 3.14 -34.55
CA PRO A 17 -23.40 3.03 -34.84
C PRO A 17 -22.56 4.10 -34.12
N GLU A 18 -23.10 5.31 -33.96
CA GLU A 18 -22.46 6.42 -33.23
C GLU A 18 -22.31 6.14 -31.72
N ASP A 19 -23.28 5.45 -31.10
CA ASP A 19 -23.19 5.06 -29.69
C ASP A 19 -22.19 3.91 -29.50
N ILE A 20 -22.07 3.00 -30.48
CA ILE A 20 -21.04 1.95 -30.46
C ILE A 20 -19.65 2.56 -30.59
N GLU A 21 -19.45 3.51 -31.51
CA GLU A 21 -18.18 4.22 -31.67
C GLU A 21 -17.84 5.06 -30.43
N ARG A 22 -18.81 5.73 -29.80
CA ARG A 22 -18.58 6.46 -28.54
C ARG A 22 -18.14 5.52 -27.42
N VAL A 23 -18.84 4.40 -27.21
CA VAL A 23 -18.48 3.43 -26.18
C VAL A 23 -17.13 2.78 -26.47
N ALA A 24 -16.82 2.48 -27.73
CA ALA A 24 -15.51 1.97 -28.12
C ALA A 24 -14.39 2.99 -27.85
N ALA A 25 -14.62 4.26 -28.16
CA ALA A 25 -13.68 5.34 -27.88
C ALA A 25 -13.50 5.57 -26.37
N GLU A 26 -14.57 5.48 -25.57
CA GLU A 26 -14.48 5.55 -24.09
C GLU A 26 -13.71 4.36 -23.51
N ILE A 27 -13.89 3.16 -24.06
CA ILE A 27 -13.14 1.96 -23.67
C ILE A 27 -11.66 2.11 -24.07
N GLU A 28 -11.37 2.62 -25.27
CA GLU A 28 -10.01 2.81 -25.77
C GLU A 28 -9.28 3.94 -25.00
N ASP A 29 -9.98 5.04 -24.71
CA ASP A 29 -9.49 6.14 -23.88
C ASP A 29 -9.26 5.74 -22.42
N GLN A 30 -9.99 4.73 -21.90
CA GLN A 30 -9.70 4.13 -20.60
C GLN A 30 -8.60 3.05 -20.69
N ALA A 31 -8.47 2.35 -21.82
CA ALA A 31 -7.48 1.30 -22.01
C ALA A 31 -6.06 1.87 -22.22
N GLN A 32 -5.93 3.00 -22.92
CA GLN A 32 -4.64 3.61 -23.24
C GLN A 32 -3.86 4.09 -21.99
N PRO A 33 -4.47 4.82 -21.02
CA PRO A 33 -3.81 5.19 -19.76
C PRO A 33 -3.41 3.97 -18.94
N ASN A 34 -4.22 2.90 -18.98
CA ASN A 34 -3.92 1.66 -18.29
C ASN A 34 -2.75 0.90 -18.93
N ALA A 35 -2.63 0.93 -20.26
CA ALA A 35 -1.50 0.36 -20.99
C ALA A 35 -0.20 1.16 -20.78
N ASP A 36 -0.30 2.49 -20.75
CA ASP A 36 0.83 3.38 -20.46
C ASP A 36 1.32 3.19 -19.02
N LEU A 37 0.40 3.04 -18.07
CA LEU A 37 0.71 2.73 -16.67
C LEU A 37 1.38 1.36 -16.51
N ALA A 38 0.85 0.32 -17.16
CA ALA A 38 1.47 -1.01 -17.14
C ALA A 38 2.88 -1.00 -17.75
N THR A 39 3.08 -0.24 -18.82
CA THR A 39 4.38 -0.06 -19.45
C THR A 39 5.35 0.66 -18.52
N ARG A 40 4.92 1.74 -17.86
CA ARG A 40 5.74 2.47 -16.88
C ARG A 40 6.15 1.57 -15.70
N ILE A 41 5.23 0.79 -15.13
CA ILE A 41 5.55 -0.15 -14.05
C ILE A 41 6.58 -1.20 -14.51
N CYS A 42 6.40 -1.78 -15.70
CA CYS A 42 7.35 -2.73 -16.26
C CYS A 42 8.74 -2.11 -16.44
N GLN A 43 8.80 -0.86 -16.92
CA GLN A 43 10.05 -0.12 -17.06
C GLN A 43 10.70 0.16 -15.70
N GLU A 44 9.94 0.59 -14.69
CA GLU A 44 10.45 0.81 -13.33
C GLU A 44 11.09 -0.48 -12.78
N LEU A 45 10.38 -1.61 -12.85
CA LEU A 45 10.87 -2.91 -12.40
C LEU A 45 12.15 -3.37 -13.13
N GLN A 46 12.35 -2.96 -14.38
CA GLN A 46 13.54 -3.32 -15.18
C GLN A 46 14.70 -2.33 -15.00
N SER A 47 14.40 -1.07 -14.67
CA SER A 47 15.35 0.05 -14.70
C SER A 47 16.33 0.09 -13.54
N HIS A 48 16.17 -0.77 -12.53
CA HIS A 48 16.93 -0.70 -11.27
C HIS A 48 16.85 0.69 -10.61
N GLN A 49 15.72 1.38 -10.80
CA GLN A 49 15.36 2.61 -10.08
C GLN A 49 14.39 2.25 -8.94
N PRO A 50 14.33 3.07 -7.88
CA PRO A 50 13.31 2.92 -6.84
C PRO A 50 11.91 2.98 -7.46
N LEU A 51 11.02 2.11 -6.98
CA LEU A 51 9.61 2.15 -7.37
C LEU A 51 8.98 3.48 -6.96
N THR A 52 8.09 4.01 -7.79
CA THR A 52 7.31 5.20 -7.43
C THR A 52 6.20 4.87 -6.43
N GLU A 53 5.65 5.91 -5.75
CA GLU A 53 4.46 5.74 -4.89
C GLU A 53 3.27 5.19 -5.69
N GLU A 54 3.13 5.57 -6.96
CA GLU A 54 2.08 5.08 -7.87
C GLU A 54 2.19 3.57 -8.09
N THR A 55 3.39 3.09 -8.44
CA THR A 55 3.66 1.65 -8.59
C THR A 55 3.43 0.88 -7.29
N MET A 56 3.87 1.43 -6.15
CA MET A 56 3.66 0.83 -4.83
C MET A 56 2.17 0.75 -4.45
N ASN A 57 1.39 1.78 -4.77
CA ASN A 57 -0.05 1.83 -4.52
C ASN A 57 -0.81 0.82 -5.37
N LEU A 58 -0.45 0.68 -6.64
CA LEU A 58 -1.04 -0.32 -7.53
C LEU A 58 -0.75 -1.75 -7.04
N ASN A 59 0.48 -2.01 -6.61
CA ASN A 59 0.83 -3.29 -5.99
C ASN A 59 0.01 -3.51 -4.70
N SER A 60 -0.05 -2.51 -3.83
CA SER A 60 -0.81 -2.57 -2.57
C SER A 60 -2.29 -2.86 -2.81
N TRP A 61 -2.90 -2.26 -3.83
CA TRP A 61 -4.28 -2.55 -4.23
C TRP A 61 -4.46 -3.99 -4.70
N ALA A 62 -3.57 -4.48 -5.56
CA ALA A 62 -3.61 -5.86 -6.06
C ALA A 62 -3.48 -6.88 -4.91
N VAL A 63 -2.51 -6.67 -4.01
CA VAL A 63 -2.32 -7.53 -2.82
C VAL A 63 -3.51 -7.43 -1.88
N ARG A 64 -4.11 -6.24 -1.68
CA ARG A 64 -5.31 -6.04 -0.85
C ARG A 64 -6.48 -6.87 -1.38
N ARG A 65 -6.74 -6.82 -2.69
CA ARG A 65 -7.80 -7.58 -3.36
C ARG A 65 -7.58 -9.08 -3.22
N ASP A 66 -6.37 -9.56 -3.51
CA ASP A 66 -6.06 -10.99 -3.48
C ASP A 66 -6.04 -11.54 -2.05
N SER A 67 -5.55 -10.75 -1.09
CA SER A 67 -5.58 -11.08 0.33
C SER A 67 -7.00 -11.14 0.88
N ALA A 68 -7.88 -10.19 0.52
CA ALA A 68 -9.28 -10.22 0.94
C ALA A 68 -9.99 -11.51 0.47
N ASN A 69 -9.71 -11.94 -0.77
CA ASN A 69 -10.26 -13.18 -1.32
C ASN A 69 -9.76 -14.43 -0.59
N LYS A 70 -8.49 -14.45 -0.14
CA LYS A 70 -7.85 -15.64 0.43
C LYS A 70 -7.94 -15.74 1.95
N TYR A 71 -7.83 -14.62 2.64
CA TYR A 71 -7.69 -14.53 4.09
C TYR A 71 -8.78 -13.69 4.76
N GLY A 72 -9.75 -13.19 4.00
CA GLY A 72 -10.76 -12.26 4.51
C GLY A 72 -10.16 -10.91 4.93
N PRO A 73 -10.85 -10.13 5.78
CA PRO A 73 -10.44 -8.78 6.15
C PRO A 73 -9.26 -8.73 7.13
N LYS A 74 -8.48 -9.81 7.26
CA LYS A 74 -7.41 -9.93 8.27
C LYS A 74 -6.25 -8.97 8.03
N TYR A 75 -5.93 -8.70 6.77
CA TYR A 75 -4.83 -7.81 6.38
C TYR A 75 -5.39 -6.54 5.76
N VAL A 76 -4.89 -5.41 6.23
CA VAL A 76 -5.15 -4.10 5.64
C VAL A 76 -3.82 -3.55 5.17
N ILE A 77 -3.79 -2.99 3.98
CA ILE A 77 -2.57 -2.42 3.40
C ILE A 77 -2.83 -0.93 3.25
N ALA A 78 -2.04 -0.08 3.89
CA ALA A 78 -2.12 1.36 3.70
C ALA A 78 -1.53 1.75 2.34
N ASP A 79 -2.02 2.85 1.80
CA ASP A 79 -1.43 3.45 0.60
C ASP A 79 -0.04 4.00 0.94
N ALA A 80 0.88 3.90 -0.01
CA ALA A 80 2.15 4.60 -0.01
C ALA A 80 1.92 6.11 0.20
N GLY A 81 2.74 6.69 1.08
CA GLY A 81 2.60 8.10 1.48
C GLY A 81 1.62 8.33 2.63
N TRP A 82 0.88 7.30 3.09
CA TRP A 82 0.07 7.40 4.31
C TRP A 82 0.97 7.77 5.50
N LEU A 83 2.05 7.03 5.75
CA LEU A 83 3.05 7.44 6.74
C LEU A 83 4.32 7.94 6.03
N ARG A 84 4.59 9.25 6.13
CA ARG A 84 5.85 9.84 5.67
C ARG A 84 6.80 10.02 6.86
N PRO A 85 7.88 9.23 6.95
CA PRO A 85 8.80 9.28 8.09
C PRO A 85 9.63 10.57 8.09
N ASN A 86 9.83 11.21 6.94
CA ASN A 86 10.62 12.43 6.80
C ASN A 86 9.76 13.71 6.86
N SER A 87 8.46 13.62 7.11
CA SER A 87 7.63 14.82 7.25
C SER A 87 7.95 15.54 8.57
N ASP A 88 8.04 16.86 8.52
CA ASP A 88 8.27 17.69 9.70
C ASP A 88 7.19 17.44 10.75
N THR A 89 7.57 16.74 11.82
CA THR A 89 6.70 16.34 12.92
C THR A 89 6.24 17.52 13.77
N SER A 90 6.89 18.68 13.64
CA SER A 90 6.46 19.91 14.30
C SER A 90 5.10 20.41 13.80
N THR A 91 4.66 19.95 12.63
CA THR A 91 3.38 20.35 12.02
C THR A 91 2.21 19.43 12.33
N GLY A 92 2.43 18.28 13.01
CA GLY A 92 1.37 17.33 13.36
C GLY A 92 0.64 16.70 12.17
N ARG A 93 1.21 16.76 10.95
CA ARG A 93 0.60 16.30 9.70
C ARG A 93 0.72 14.79 9.50
N TYR A 94 0.33 14.00 10.49
CA TYR A 94 0.00 12.60 10.25
C TYR A 94 -1.40 12.51 9.62
N PRO A 95 -1.70 11.43 8.86
CA PRO A 95 -3.02 11.27 8.27
C PRO A 95 -4.08 11.27 9.35
N VAL A 96 -5.05 12.18 9.26
CA VAL A 96 -6.15 12.29 10.22
C VAL A 96 -7.07 11.05 10.16
N ARG A 97 -6.91 10.19 9.14
CA ARG A 97 -7.77 9.03 8.88
C ARG A 97 -6.97 7.73 8.87
N LEU A 98 -7.57 6.72 9.49
CA LEU A 98 -7.12 5.33 9.41
C LEU A 98 -7.19 4.85 7.94
N PRO A 99 -6.32 3.91 7.53
CA PRO A 99 -6.39 3.28 6.22
C PRO A 99 -7.78 2.68 5.97
N GLU A 100 -8.24 2.73 4.72
CA GLU A 100 -9.53 2.17 4.35
C GLU A 100 -9.61 0.68 4.71
N GLY A 101 -10.74 0.26 5.31
CA GLY A 101 -10.94 -1.11 5.77
C GLY A 101 -10.26 -1.47 7.10
N TYR A 102 -9.46 -0.56 7.67
CA TYR A 102 -8.90 -0.74 9.01
C TYR A 102 -9.91 -0.40 10.10
N SER A 103 -10.10 -1.33 11.04
CA SER A 103 -10.91 -1.14 12.23
C SER A 103 -10.06 -1.35 13.47
N LYS A 104 -9.98 -0.33 14.34
CA LYS A 104 -9.21 -0.40 15.60
C LYS A 104 -9.78 -1.49 16.53
N GLY A 105 -8.90 -2.29 17.12
CA GLY A 105 -9.22 -3.39 18.04
C GLY A 105 -9.75 -4.65 17.36
N SER A 106 -9.72 -4.73 16.03
CA SER A 106 -10.29 -5.84 15.25
C SER A 106 -9.41 -7.10 15.21
N GLY A 107 -8.14 -7.03 15.67
CA GLY A 107 -7.18 -8.11 15.43
C GLY A 107 -6.55 -8.09 14.04
N GLN A 108 -6.81 -7.06 13.23
CA GLN A 108 -6.23 -6.89 11.90
C GLN A 108 -4.71 -6.65 11.97
N ILE A 109 -4.04 -7.07 10.90
CA ILE A 109 -2.65 -6.71 10.62
C ILE A 109 -2.67 -5.58 9.60
N LEU A 110 -2.13 -4.43 9.98
CA LEU A 110 -1.92 -3.31 9.08
C LEU A 110 -0.50 -3.35 8.51
N LEU A 111 -0.39 -3.36 7.19
CA LEU A 111 0.86 -3.27 6.43
C LEU A 111 0.99 -1.85 5.90
N VAL A 112 2.09 -1.17 6.21
CA VAL A 112 2.32 0.23 5.83
C VAL A 112 3.62 0.33 5.03
N PRO A 113 3.54 0.57 3.71
CA PRO A 113 4.71 0.92 2.91
C PRO A 113 5.29 2.26 3.36
N ILE A 114 6.60 2.29 3.59
CA ILE A 114 7.32 3.48 4.06
C ILE A 114 8.38 3.86 3.04
N TYR A 115 8.27 5.08 2.50
CA TYR A 115 9.29 5.67 1.66
C TYR A 115 10.17 6.62 2.47
N PHE A 116 11.49 6.44 2.35
CA PHE A 116 12.48 7.39 2.83
C PHE A 116 13.05 8.17 1.66
N ASP A 117 12.95 9.49 1.78
CA ASP A 117 13.58 10.44 0.88
C ASP A 117 15.07 10.56 1.22
N VAL A 118 15.84 9.58 0.73
CA VAL A 118 17.31 9.50 0.81
C VAL A 118 17.87 9.51 -0.62
N PRO A 119 19.16 9.84 -0.83
CA PRO A 119 19.72 10.03 -2.18
C PRO A 119 19.44 8.90 -3.19
N ASP A 120 19.32 7.66 -2.73
CA ASP A 120 19.04 6.50 -3.59
C ASP A 120 17.57 6.05 -3.57
N GLY A 121 16.71 6.74 -2.81
CA GLY A 121 15.34 6.29 -2.48
C GLY A 121 15.33 4.99 -1.67
N HIS A 122 14.40 4.84 -0.72
CA HIS A 122 14.32 3.59 0.04
C HIS A 122 12.90 3.25 0.49
N TRP A 123 12.46 2.06 0.14
CA TRP A 123 11.25 1.43 0.60
C TRP A 123 11.53 0.47 1.76
N SER A 124 10.61 0.48 2.72
CA SER A 124 10.53 -0.55 3.75
C SER A 124 9.07 -0.78 4.12
N LEU A 125 8.80 -1.77 4.97
CA LEU A 125 7.44 -2.09 5.39
C LEU A 125 7.33 -2.06 6.92
N LEU A 126 6.29 -1.41 7.44
CA LEU A 126 5.85 -1.60 8.81
C LEU A 126 4.68 -2.58 8.85
N MET A 127 4.75 -3.53 9.76
CA MET A 127 3.67 -4.45 10.08
C MET A 127 3.18 -4.15 11.48
N VAL A 128 1.95 -3.69 11.59
CA VAL A 128 1.28 -3.35 12.84
C VAL A 128 0.27 -4.44 13.15
N HIS A 129 0.46 -5.10 14.29
CA HIS A 129 -0.50 -6.08 14.79
C HIS A 129 -1.35 -5.42 15.87
N ASP A 130 -2.63 -5.24 15.59
CA ASP A 130 -3.59 -4.66 16.53
C ASP A 130 -4.24 -5.76 17.36
N GLY A 131 -3.48 -6.31 18.31
CA GLY A 131 -3.96 -7.36 19.21
C GLY A 131 -5.19 -6.92 20.02
N SER A 132 -6.14 -7.84 20.22
CA SER A 132 -7.31 -7.56 21.06
C SER A 132 -6.90 -7.45 22.53
N THR A 133 -7.49 -6.52 23.25
CA THR A 133 -7.21 -6.19 24.65
C THR A 133 -7.63 -7.28 25.66
N GLY A 134 -7.95 -8.50 25.21
CA GLY A 134 -8.51 -9.56 26.05
C GLY A 134 -7.54 -10.65 26.48
N VAL A 135 -6.42 -10.87 25.76
CA VAL A 135 -5.53 -12.03 26.01
C VAL A 135 -4.06 -11.65 25.82
N GLY A 136 -3.57 -10.60 26.47
CA GLY A 136 -2.13 -10.37 26.71
C GLY A 136 -1.18 -10.22 25.50
N ILE A 137 -1.65 -10.31 24.25
CA ILE A 137 -0.84 -9.99 23.06
C ILE A 137 -0.96 -8.48 22.86
N GLY A 138 0.02 -7.74 23.39
CA GLY A 138 0.11 -6.30 23.20
C GLY A 138 0.17 -5.93 21.71
N ARG A 139 -0.23 -4.70 21.38
CA ARG A 139 -0.05 -4.15 20.04
C ARG A 139 1.45 -4.11 19.74
N SER A 140 1.86 -4.56 18.56
CA SER A 140 3.28 -4.63 18.18
C SER A 140 3.52 -4.06 16.78
N VAL A 141 4.67 -3.44 16.58
CA VAL A 141 5.07 -2.89 15.28
C VAL A 141 6.40 -3.50 14.86
N LYS A 142 6.42 -4.16 13.71
CA LYS A 142 7.60 -4.78 13.15
C LYS A 142 8.06 -4.00 11.93
N HIS A 143 9.36 -3.81 11.79
CA HIS A 143 9.95 -3.15 10.63
C HIS A 143 10.70 -4.16 9.79
N LEU A 144 10.37 -4.18 8.50
CA LEU A 144 10.98 -5.04 7.51
C LEU A 144 11.78 -4.14 6.57
N ASP A 145 13.10 -4.25 6.65
CA ASP A 145 14.04 -3.51 5.80
C ASP A 145 14.85 -4.51 4.96
N PRO A 146 14.56 -4.61 3.64
CA PRO A 146 15.24 -5.55 2.77
C PRO A 146 16.61 -5.07 2.31
N PHE A 147 17.00 -3.81 2.50
CA PHE A 147 18.35 -3.36 2.14
C PHE A 147 19.10 -2.86 3.38
N ARG A 148 19.79 -3.80 4.05
CA ARG A 148 20.54 -3.53 5.27
C ARG A 148 21.88 -2.90 4.99
N ASN A 149 22.04 -1.72 5.54
CA ASN A 149 23.34 -1.08 5.70
C ASN A 149 23.38 -0.54 7.13
N LYS A 150 24.36 -0.98 7.93
CA LYS A 150 24.42 -0.68 9.38
C LYS A 150 24.32 0.82 9.69
N ASP A 151 24.89 1.65 8.82
CA ASP A 151 24.91 3.10 9.00
C ASP A 151 23.54 3.73 8.71
N THR A 152 22.81 3.21 7.72
CA THR A 152 21.48 3.74 7.33
C THR A 152 20.33 3.06 8.07
N ASP A 153 20.46 1.80 8.49
CA ASP A 153 19.46 1.04 9.25
C ASP A 153 19.18 1.70 10.61
N SER A 154 20.24 2.13 11.28
CA SER A 154 20.14 2.84 12.56
C SER A 154 19.44 4.18 12.39
N ALA A 155 19.74 4.91 11.30
CA ALA A 155 19.10 6.18 10.99
C ALA A 155 17.61 6.00 10.64
N ARG A 156 17.28 5.08 9.73
CA ARG A 156 15.90 4.77 9.32
C ARG A 156 15.06 4.26 10.48
N GLY A 157 15.60 3.34 11.28
CA GLY A 157 14.97 2.84 12.49
C GLY A 157 14.71 3.93 13.52
N ASN A 158 15.64 4.89 13.68
CA ASN A 158 15.44 6.04 14.57
C ASN A 158 14.37 7.01 14.05
N ILE A 159 14.35 7.31 12.75
CA ILE A 159 13.30 8.16 12.15
C ILE A 159 11.92 7.51 12.38
N ILE A 160 11.78 6.21 12.14
CA ILE A 160 10.53 5.50 12.43
C ILE A 160 10.21 5.58 13.92
N LYS A 161 11.16 5.28 14.82
CA LYS A 161 10.93 5.32 16.27
C LYS A 161 10.54 6.70 16.79
N CYS A 162 11.00 7.78 16.18
CA CYS A 162 10.63 9.14 16.59
C CYS A 162 9.26 9.56 16.03
N ASN A 163 8.93 9.14 14.81
CA ASN A 163 7.80 9.70 14.06
C ASN A 163 6.59 8.77 13.99
N ALA A 164 6.81 7.46 14.00
CA ALA A 164 5.73 6.49 14.02
C ALA A 164 4.88 6.56 15.30
N PRO A 165 5.45 6.70 16.52
CA PRO A 165 4.63 6.76 17.73
C PRO A 165 3.60 7.90 17.72
N LEU A 166 3.94 9.09 17.23
CA LEU A 166 2.97 10.18 17.14
C LEU A 166 1.81 9.87 16.18
N ALA A 167 2.07 9.18 15.07
CA ALA A 167 1.01 8.70 14.18
C ALA A 167 0.18 7.57 14.84
N PHE A 168 0.87 6.62 15.47
CA PHE A 168 0.25 5.40 15.95
C PHE A 168 -0.43 5.54 17.32
N GLU A 169 0.07 6.39 18.21
CA GLU A 169 -0.55 6.73 19.49
C GLU A 169 -1.87 7.47 19.24
N ASN A 170 -1.83 8.55 18.44
CA ASN A 170 -3.01 9.36 18.12
C ASN A 170 -4.12 8.56 17.41
N HIS A 171 -3.76 7.62 16.54
CA HIS A 171 -4.76 6.91 15.73
C HIS A 171 -5.09 5.49 16.22
N PHE A 172 -4.15 4.81 16.87
CA PHE A 172 -4.27 3.40 17.25
C PHE A 172 -4.21 3.20 18.77
N GLY A 173 -3.94 4.24 19.57
CA GLY A 173 -3.77 4.12 21.01
C GLY A 173 -2.68 3.11 21.38
N ILE A 174 -1.61 3.07 20.57
CA ILE A 174 -0.43 2.26 20.85
C ILE A 174 0.51 3.14 21.68
N GLU A 175 0.49 2.97 23.00
CA GLU A 175 1.33 3.75 23.93
C GLU A 175 2.74 3.16 24.06
N THR A 176 2.90 1.87 23.77
CA THR A 176 4.20 1.18 23.83
C THR A 176 4.45 0.38 22.56
N PHE A 177 5.54 0.72 21.89
CA PHE A 177 6.01 0.02 20.69
C PHE A 177 7.18 -0.87 21.07
N ARG A 178 7.06 -2.18 20.81
CA ARG A 178 8.25 -3.01 20.60
C ARG A 178 8.56 -2.95 19.12
N PHE A 179 9.62 -2.23 18.79
CA PHE A 179 10.17 -2.19 17.44
C PHE A 179 11.12 -3.38 17.28
N ASP A 180 10.65 -4.39 16.58
CA ASP A 180 11.48 -5.51 16.17
C ASP A 180 11.82 -5.35 14.68
N GLN A 181 13.11 -5.31 14.37
CA GLN A 181 13.55 -5.45 12.99
C GLN A 181 13.51 -6.92 12.61
N TRP A 182 12.81 -7.25 11.53
CA TRP A 182 12.70 -8.63 11.04
C TRP A 182 13.69 -8.91 9.91
N ASP A 183 14.21 -10.14 9.90
CA ASP A 183 15.05 -10.66 8.84
C ASP A 183 14.20 -10.99 7.63
N VAL A 184 14.48 -10.28 6.54
CA VAL A 184 13.93 -10.55 5.21
C VAL A 184 15.09 -10.77 4.24
N THR A 185 14.80 -11.45 3.12
CA THR A 185 15.75 -11.63 2.03
C THR A 185 16.35 -10.27 1.65
N GLN A 186 17.68 -10.20 1.64
CA GLN A 186 18.38 -8.96 1.37
C GLN A 186 18.27 -8.63 -0.12
N SER A 187 17.83 -7.42 -0.39
CA SER A 187 17.82 -6.81 -1.70
C SER A 187 19.27 -6.54 -2.13
N PRO A 188 19.64 -6.79 -3.40
CA PRO A 188 21.01 -6.61 -3.87
C PRO A 188 21.45 -5.13 -3.89
N ASN A 189 20.50 -4.19 -3.92
CA ASN A 189 20.77 -2.75 -3.88
C ASN A 189 19.59 -1.96 -3.28
N ALA A 190 19.81 -0.67 -3.00
CA ALA A 190 18.79 0.22 -2.45
C ALA A 190 17.61 0.40 -3.41
N ALA A 191 17.84 0.50 -4.73
CA ALA A 191 16.75 0.72 -5.68
C ALA A 191 15.76 -0.46 -5.78
N SER A 192 16.23 -1.69 -5.53
CA SER A 192 15.40 -2.90 -5.54
C SER A 192 14.71 -3.19 -4.20
N CYS A 193 14.83 -2.33 -3.18
CA CYS A 193 14.23 -2.58 -1.86
C CYS A 193 12.69 -2.50 -1.85
N GLY A 194 12.08 -1.89 -2.87
CA GLY A 194 10.63 -1.83 -3.03
C GLY A 194 10.01 -3.06 -3.68
N ALA A 195 10.80 -3.86 -4.41
CA ALA A 195 10.36 -5.09 -5.06
C ALA A 195 10.46 -6.28 -4.09
#